data_AF-A0A969DKV7-F1
#
_entry.id   AF-A0A969DKV7-F1
#
_cell.length_a   1.000
_cell.length_b   1.000
_cell.length_c   1.000
_cell.angle_alpha   90.00
_cell.angle_beta   90.00
_cell.angle_gamma   90.00
#
_symmetry.space_group_name_H-M   'P 1'
#
loop_
_entity.id
_entity.type
_entity.pdbx_description
1 polymer ?
#
loop_
_entity_poly.entity_id
_entity_poly.type
_entity_poly.pdbx_seq_one_letter_code
_entity_poly.pdbx_strand_id
1 'polypeptide(L)'
;MGAGVSCWTLANAVASEGHLGVVSGTAIDAILARRLQMGDPGGHMRRGLAHFPYPEIAERILDRYFIEGGKAPDAPFRGTPVPAVDPSPHLLELIVAGNFVEVFLAKEGHEGVVGINYLEKIQLPNVPSIFGAMLAGVDYVLMGAGIPRLIPGILDRYAVGEAAELPSRCSTTAPGRGRASTRARSAGRTRPS
;
A
#
# COMPACT_ATOMS: atom_id res chain seq x y z
N MET A 1 -7.46 9.35 -11.83
CA MET A 1 -7.02 8.36 -10.82
C MET A 1 -8.23 7.65 -10.27
N GLY A 2 -8.20 6.33 -10.20
CA GLY A 2 -9.28 5.51 -9.64
C GLY A 2 -8.74 4.21 -9.07
N ALA A 3 -9.53 3.52 -8.26
CA ALA A 3 -9.13 2.24 -7.69
C ALA A 3 -8.97 1.19 -8.81
N GLY A 4 -7.78 0.58 -8.90
CA GLY A 4 -7.50 -0.51 -9.84
C GLY A 4 -7.43 -0.12 -11.32
N VAL A 5 -7.43 1.18 -11.66
CA VAL A 5 -7.39 1.65 -13.05
C VAL A 5 -6.06 1.33 -13.72
N SER A 6 -4.95 1.56 -13.02
CA SER A 6 -3.63 1.05 -13.41
C SER A 6 -3.12 0.13 -12.30
N CYS A 7 -3.38 -1.17 -12.45
CA CYS A 7 -2.86 -2.19 -11.55
C CYS A 7 -1.50 -2.71 -12.06
N TRP A 8 -0.86 -3.57 -11.25
CA TRP A 8 0.47 -4.11 -11.52
C TRP A 8 0.65 -4.66 -12.94
N THR A 9 -0.34 -5.30 -13.55
CA THR A 9 -0.23 -5.85 -14.92
C THR A 9 0.03 -4.76 -15.95
N LEU A 10 -0.72 -3.65 -15.88
CA LEU A 10 -0.50 -2.53 -16.80
C LEU A 10 0.81 -1.81 -16.50
N ALA A 11 1.14 -1.62 -15.22
CA ALA A 11 2.40 -1.00 -14.83
C ALA A 11 3.60 -1.81 -15.30
N ASN A 12 3.58 -3.14 -15.11
CA ASN A 12 4.60 -4.07 -15.57
C ASN A 12 4.75 -4.06 -17.09
N ALA A 13 3.64 -4.14 -17.82
CA ALA A 13 3.67 -4.10 -19.28
C ALA A 13 4.33 -2.81 -19.79
N VAL A 14 3.97 -1.65 -19.23
CA VAL A 14 4.55 -0.35 -19.61
C VAL A 14 6.04 -0.27 -19.23
N ALA A 15 6.40 -0.75 -18.04
CA ALA A 15 7.79 -0.73 -17.57
C ALA A 15 8.69 -1.68 -18.39
N SER A 16 8.16 -2.83 -18.79
CA SER A 16 8.86 -3.81 -19.64
C SER A 16 9.20 -3.25 -21.01
N GLU A 17 8.37 -2.34 -21.54
CA GLU A 17 8.63 -1.61 -22.79
C GLU A 17 9.58 -0.41 -22.62
N GLY A 18 10.19 -0.24 -21.44
CA GLY A 18 11.18 0.82 -21.17
C GLY A 18 10.58 2.18 -20.81
N HIS A 19 9.27 2.25 -20.53
CA HIS A 19 8.61 3.46 -20.06
C HIS A 19 8.39 3.45 -18.53
N LEU A 20 7.82 4.52 -17.97
CA LEU A 20 7.45 4.54 -16.55
C LEU A 20 6.10 3.85 -16.34
N GLY A 21 6.15 2.63 -15.79
CA GLY A 21 4.95 1.92 -15.34
C GLY A 21 4.41 2.51 -14.04
N VAL A 22 3.15 2.94 -13.99
CA VAL A 22 2.59 3.59 -12.80
C VAL A 22 1.39 2.83 -12.23
N VAL A 23 1.54 2.34 -11.00
CA VAL A 23 0.46 1.76 -10.21
C VAL A 23 -0.43 2.87 -9.61
N SER A 24 -1.74 2.69 -9.61
CA SER A 24 -2.64 3.57 -8.86
C SER A 24 -2.73 3.14 -7.40
N GLY A 25 -2.24 3.99 -6.49
CA GLY A 25 -2.24 3.78 -5.04
C GLY A 25 -3.59 3.88 -4.32
N THR A 26 -4.71 3.94 -5.05
CA THR A 26 -6.03 4.20 -4.46
C THR A 26 -6.68 2.90 -4.00
N ALA A 27 -6.97 2.80 -2.69
CA ALA A 27 -7.71 1.68 -2.09
C ALA A 27 -7.10 0.29 -2.36
N ILE A 28 -5.76 0.21 -2.45
CA ILE A 28 -5.05 -1.05 -2.73
C ILE A 28 -5.31 -2.09 -1.64
N ASP A 29 -5.47 -1.68 -0.38
CA ASP A 29 -5.87 -2.53 0.75
C ASP A 29 -7.18 -3.29 0.47
N ALA A 30 -8.19 -2.59 -0.04
CA ALA A 30 -9.46 -3.18 -0.43
C ALA A 30 -9.34 -4.06 -1.68
N ILE A 31 -8.49 -3.67 -2.65
CA ILE A 31 -8.24 -4.45 -3.87
C ILE A 31 -7.57 -5.79 -3.52
N LEU A 32 -6.51 -5.77 -2.71
CA LEU A 32 -5.81 -6.97 -2.23
C LEU A 32 -6.80 -7.91 -1.53
N ALA A 33 -7.54 -7.40 -0.54
CA ALA A 33 -8.52 -8.20 0.19
C ALA A 33 -9.60 -8.81 -0.72
N ARG A 34 -10.09 -8.07 -1.72
CA ARG A 34 -11.09 -8.57 -2.67
C ARG A 34 -10.51 -9.63 -3.60
N ARG A 35 -9.29 -9.46 -4.13
CA ARG A 35 -8.65 -10.45 -5.00
C ARG A 35 -8.39 -11.77 -4.28
N LEU A 36 -7.97 -11.73 -3.02
CA LEU A 36 -7.82 -12.91 -2.17
C LEU A 36 -9.15 -13.63 -1.95
N GLN A 37 -10.23 -12.89 -1.70
CA GLN A 37 -11.57 -13.46 -1.53
C GLN A 37 -12.16 -14.02 -2.83
N MET A 38 -11.67 -13.58 -3.99
CA MET A 38 -11.99 -14.16 -5.30
C MET A 38 -11.13 -15.39 -5.62
N GLY A 39 -10.33 -15.87 -4.67
CA GLY A 39 -9.49 -17.05 -4.82
C GLY A 39 -8.13 -16.81 -5.44
N ASP A 40 -7.73 -15.53 -5.56
CA ASP A 40 -6.45 -15.13 -6.14
C ASP A 40 -6.18 -15.82 -7.49
N PRO A 41 -6.99 -15.56 -8.54
CA PRO A 41 -6.77 -16.16 -9.85
C PRO A 41 -5.34 -15.91 -10.34
N GLY A 42 -4.62 -16.97 -10.71
CA GLY A 42 -3.21 -16.91 -11.11
C GLY A 42 -2.20 -16.87 -9.95
N GLY A 43 -2.65 -16.88 -8.69
CA GLY A 43 -1.80 -16.96 -7.51
C GLY A 43 -0.92 -15.72 -7.28
N HIS A 44 -1.26 -14.58 -7.90
CA HIS A 44 -0.41 -13.39 -7.93
C HIS A 44 -0.32 -12.73 -6.56
N MET A 45 -1.44 -12.57 -5.86
CA MET A 45 -1.46 -11.91 -4.56
C MET A 45 -0.73 -12.75 -3.53
N ARG A 46 -0.94 -14.07 -3.53
CA ARG A 46 -0.20 -15.01 -2.67
C ARG A 46 1.29 -15.00 -2.99
N ARG A 47 1.68 -14.98 -4.27
CA ARG A 47 3.09 -14.86 -4.68
C ARG A 47 3.74 -13.57 -4.16
N GLY A 48 3.06 -12.43 -4.30
CA GLY A 48 3.56 -11.16 -3.76
C GLY A 48 3.67 -11.19 -2.23
N LEU A 49 2.66 -11.70 -1.54
CA LEU A 49 2.66 -11.84 -0.08
C LEU A 49 3.75 -12.79 0.43
N ALA A 50 4.10 -13.83 -0.32
CA ALA A 50 5.20 -14.74 0.01
C ALA A 50 6.58 -14.06 -0.02
N HIS A 51 6.71 -12.92 -0.72
CA HIS A 51 7.93 -12.11 -0.75
C HIS A 51 7.87 -10.91 0.21
N PHE A 52 6.75 -10.71 0.90
CA PHE A 52 6.60 -9.62 1.86
C PHE A 52 7.56 -9.83 3.05
N PRO A 53 8.34 -8.81 3.47
CA PRO A 53 9.40 -8.98 4.47
C PRO A 53 8.93 -9.33 5.89
N TYR A 54 7.62 -9.33 6.13
CA TYR A 54 7.00 -9.68 7.43
C TYR A 54 6.03 -10.86 7.22
N PRO A 55 6.53 -12.11 7.19
CA PRO A 55 5.74 -13.30 6.87
C PRO A 55 4.51 -13.46 7.77
N GLU A 56 4.64 -13.13 9.05
CA GLU A 56 3.55 -13.21 10.03
C GLU A 56 2.37 -12.28 9.70
N ILE A 57 2.64 -11.13 9.06
CA ILE A 57 1.59 -10.23 8.58
C ILE A 57 0.92 -10.83 7.35
N ALA A 58 1.70 -11.38 6.42
CA ALA A 58 1.17 -12.03 5.23
C ALA A 58 0.25 -13.21 5.59
N GLU A 59 0.66 -14.06 6.54
CA GLU A 59 -0.14 -15.16 7.07
C GLU A 59 -1.48 -14.67 7.63
N ARG A 60 -1.47 -13.65 8.50
CA ARG A 60 -2.72 -13.06 9.06
C ARG A 60 -3.66 -12.53 7.98
N ILE A 61 -3.12 -11.93 6.92
CA ILE A 61 -3.90 -11.42 5.80
C ILE A 61 -4.53 -12.58 5.01
N LEU A 62 -3.75 -13.63 4.72
CA LEU A 62 -4.23 -14.82 4.02
C LEU A 62 -5.31 -15.55 4.81
N ASP A 63 -5.07 -15.83 6.09
CA ASP A 63 -6.03 -16.47 6.99
C ASP A 63 -7.37 -15.73 7.04
N ARG A 64 -7.32 -14.39 6.92
CA ARG A 64 -8.50 -13.55 7.00
C ARG A 64 -9.24 -13.41 5.68
N TYR A 65 -8.56 -13.37 4.54
CA TYR A 65 -9.17 -12.95 3.27
C TYR A 65 -9.07 -13.97 2.15
N PHE A 66 -8.14 -14.92 2.19
CA PHE A 66 -8.02 -15.91 1.13
C PHE A 66 -9.15 -16.95 1.22
N ILE A 67 -9.79 -17.22 0.09
CA ILE A 67 -10.81 -18.26 -0.05
C ILE A 67 -10.40 -19.12 -1.23
N GLU A 68 -9.92 -20.34 -0.99
CA GLU A 68 -9.55 -21.27 -2.05
C GLU A 68 -10.75 -21.50 -3.00
N GLY A 69 -10.55 -21.36 -4.31
CA GLY A 69 -11.63 -21.40 -5.31
C GLY A 69 -12.53 -20.16 -5.35
N GLY A 70 -12.34 -19.21 -4.44
CA GLY A 70 -13.09 -17.96 -4.36
C GLY A 70 -14.42 -18.06 -3.61
N LYS A 71 -14.95 -16.91 -3.20
CA LYS A 71 -16.28 -16.80 -2.60
C LYS A 71 -17.37 -17.26 -3.57
N ALA A 72 -18.50 -17.72 -3.03
CA ALA A 72 -19.70 -17.95 -3.84
C ALA A 72 -20.14 -16.67 -4.58
N PRO A 73 -20.75 -16.77 -5.78
CA PRO A 73 -21.11 -15.60 -6.59
C PRO A 73 -21.98 -14.57 -5.85
N ASP A 74 -22.93 -15.05 -5.05
CA ASP A 74 -23.91 -14.29 -4.28
C ASP A 74 -23.45 -13.91 -2.87
N ALA A 75 -22.40 -14.56 -2.35
CA ALA A 75 -21.84 -14.22 -1.05
C ALA A 75 -21.25 -12.79 -1.05
N PRO A 76 -21.52 -11.96 -0.02
CA PRO A 76 -20.91 -10.64 0.08
C PRO A 76 -19.40 -10.75 0.38
N PHE A 77 -18.65 -9.71 0.00
CA PHE A 77 -17.26 -9.60 0.42
C PHE A 77 -17.18 -9.31 1.92
N ARG A 78 -16.26 -9.98 2.62
CA ARG A 78 -15.76 -9.55 3.92
C ARG A 78 -15.16 -8.15 3.78
N GLY A 79 -15.65 -7.23 4.60
CA GLY A 79 -15.21 -5.84 4.61
C GLY A 79 -13.76 -5.66 5.05
N THR A 80 -13.17 -4.55 4.62
CA THR A 80 -11.91 -4.02 5.16
C THR A 80 -12.19 -2.89 6.14
N PRO A 81 -11.33 -2.63 7.14
CA PRO A 81 -11.50 -1.49 8.03
C PRO A 81 -11.47 -0.17 7.25
N VAL A 82 -12.22 0.81 7.73
CA VAL A 82 -12.25 2.15 7.13
C VAL A 82 -11.01 2.93 7.59
N PRO A 83 -10.33 3.69 6.70
CA PRO A 83 -9.26 4.60 7.07
C PRO A 83 -9.66 5.57 8.19
N ALA A 84 -8.86 5.58 9.26
CA ALA A 84 -9.07 6.40 10.45
C ALA A 84 -7.78 7.12 10.86
N VAL A 85 -7.92 8.16 11.69
CA VAL A 85 -6.80 8.93 12.24
C VAL A 85 -5.90 8.06 13.11
N ASP A 86 -6.51 7.20 13.93
CA ASP A 86 -5.84 6.14 14.67
C ASP A 86 -6.21 4.78 14.03
N PRO A 87 -5.43 4.31 13.05
CA PRO A 87 -5.76 3.09 12.31
C PRO A 87 -5.49 1.86 13.17
N SER A 88 -6.37 0.85 13.06
CA SER A 88 -6.10 -0.44 13.70
C SER A 88 -4.84 -1.10 13.11
N PRO A 89 -4.12 -1.92 13.89
CA PRO A 89 -2.95 -2.67 13.38
C PRO A 89 -3.28 -3.45 12.11
N HIS A 90 -4.45 -4.08 12.06
CA HIS A 90 -4.93 -4.82 10.89
C HIS A 90 -5.07 -3.95 9.64
N LEU A 91 -5.54 -2.71 9.78
CA LEU A 91 -5.63 -1.79 8.64
C LEU A 91 -4.24 -1.38 8.14
N LEU A 92 -3.32 -1.06 9.05
CA LEU A 92 -1.94 -0.72 8.70
C LEU A 92 -1.26 -1.86 7.95
N GLU A 93 -1.37 -3.08 8.49
CA GLU A 93 -0.86 -4.31 7.87
C GLU A 93 -1.38 -4.47 6.44
N LEU A 94 -2.69 -4.33 6.24
CA LEU A 94 -3.32 -4.50 4.93
C LEU A 94 -2.89 -3.42 3.93
N ILE A 95 -2.76 -2.16 4.36
CA ILE A 95 -2.29 -1.06 3.51
C ILE A 95 -0.84 -1.30 3.09
N VAL A 96 0.04 -1.59 4.05
CA VAL A 96 1.48 -1.79 3.76
C VAL A 96 1.67 -2.99 2.84
N ALA A 97 1.07 -4.14 3.16
CA ALA A 97 1.18 -5.35 2.35
C ALA A 97 0.59 -5.16 0.95
N GLY A 98 -0.57 -4.50 0.84
CA GLY A 98 -1.19 -4.20 -0.44
C GLY A 98 -0.29 -3.40 -1.38
N ASN A 99 0.25 -2.29 -0.90
CA ASN A 99 1.14 -1.44 -1.71
C ASN A 99 2.44 -2.15 -2.07
N PHE A 100 2.99 -2.96 -1.15
CA PHE A 100 4.14 -3.81 -1.44
C PHE A 100 3.84 -4.77 -2.60
N VAL A 101 2.74 -5.52 -2.51
CA VAL A 101 2.37 -6.56 -3.49
C VAL A 101 2.20 -5.97 -4.89
N GLU A 102 1.50 -4.84 -5.03
CA GLU A 102 1.29 -4.20 -6.33
C GLU A 102 2.61 -3.73 -6.96
N VAL A 103 3.51 -3.13 -6.18
CA VAL A 103 4.82 -2.68 -6.69
C VAL A 103 5.73 -3.86 -7.00
N PHE A 104 5.78 -4.86 -6.11
CA PHE A 104 6.58 -6.07 -6.29
C PHE A 104 6.22 -6.79 -7.60
N LEU A 105 4.92 -7.02 -7.83
CA LEU A 105 4.44 -7.65 -9.06
C LEU A 105 4.65 -6.74 -10.27
N ALA A 106 4.53 -5.43 -10.11
CA ALA A 106 4.77 -4.49 -11.19
C ALA A 106 6.23 -4.50 -11.66
N LYS A 107 7.19 -4.86 -10.82
CA LYS A 107 8.62 -4.94 -11.15
C LYS A 107 9.08 -6.34 -11.62
N GLU A 108 8.18 -7.33 -11.68
CA GLU A 108 8.56 -8.72 -11.97
C GLU A 108 9.03 -8.90 -13.43
N GLY A 109 10.19 -9.51 -13.62
CA GLY A 109 10.66 -9.94 -14.96
C GLY A 109 11.28 -8.86 -15.84
N HIS A 110 11.59 -7.66 -15.31
CA HIS A 110 12.25 -6.60 -16.06
C HIS A 110 13.07 -5.64 -15.16
N GLU A 111 13.95 -4.85 -15.79
CA GLU A 111 14.74 -3.79 -15.13
C GLU A 111 14.16 -2.37 -15.32
N GLY A 112 12.97 -2.28 -15.92
CA GLY A 112 12.26 -1.00 -16.13
C GLY A 112 11.85 -0.30 -14.83
N VAL A 113 11.51 0.99 -14.95
CA VAL A 113 11.17 1.85 -13.81
C VAL A 113 9.68 1.79 -13.47
N VAL A 114 9.38 1.65 -12.19
CA VAL A 114 8.01 1.54 -11.66
C VAL A 114 7.75 2.64 -10.65
N GLY A 115 6.67 3.38 -10.88
CA GLY A 115 6.13 4.36 -9.96
C GLY A 115 4.81 3.94 -9.34
N ILE A 116 4.42 4.65 -8.29
CA ILE A 116 3.08 4.57 -7.69
C ILE A 116 2.53 5.96 -7.46
N ASN A 117 1.22 6.13 -7.66
CA ASN A 117 0.57 7.42 -7.58
C ASN A 117 -0.49 7.45 -6.46
N TYR A 118 -0.36 8.42 -5.54
CA TYR A 118 -1.28 8.66 -4.42
C TYR A 118 -2.00 10.01 -4.54
N LEU A 119 -3.04 10.20 -3.73
CA LEU A 119 -3.80 11.46 -3.67
C LEU A 119 -3.45 12.22 -2.39
N GLU A 120 -3.00 13.46 -2.53
CA GLU A 120 -2.77 14.36 -1.38
C GLU A 120 -4.09 14.66 -0.63
N LYS A 121 -5.25 14.57 -1.31
CA LYS A 121 -6.56 14.75 -0.69
C LYS A 121 -7.00 13.56 0.20
N ILE A 122 -6.43 12.37 0.01
CA ILE A 122 -6.72 11.16 0.80
C ILE A 122 -5.51 10.87 1.70
N GLN A 123 -5.33 11.68 2.75
CA GLN A 123 -4.08 11.68 3.52
C GLN A 123 -3.89 10.47 4.44
N LEU A 124 -4.97 9.94 5.02
CA LEU A 124 -4.91 8.91 6.06
C LEU A 124 -4.08 7.66 5.67
N PRO A 125 -4.22 7.09 4.45
CA PRO A 125 -3.42 5.95 4.04
C PRO A 125 -2.02 6.31 3.53
N ASN A 126 -1.68 7.58 3.26
CA ASN A 126 -0.46 7.91 2.52
C ASN A 126 0.82 7.44 3.22
N VAL A 127 0.94 7.68 4.54
CA VAL A 127 2.13 7.29 5.33
C VAL A 127 2.40 5.78 5.28
N PRO A 128 1.43 4.89 5.59
CA PRO A 128 1.63 3.45 5.45
C PRO A 128 1.70 2.97 3.99
N SER A 129 0.97 3.58 3.04
CA SER A 129 1.04 3.20 1.63
C SER A 129 2.43 3.43 1.04
N ILE A 130 3.00 4.62 1.27
CA ILE A 130 4.36 4.96 0.83
C ILE A 130 5.38 3.99 1.42
N PHE A 131 5.23 3.65 2.70
CA PHE A 131 6.12 2.69 3.35
C PHE A 131 6.06 1.31 2.65
N GLY A 132 4.86 0.78 2.36
CA GLY A 132 4.70 -0.48 1.63
C GLY A 132 5.32 -0.45 0.23
N ALA A 133 5.13 0.63 -0.51
CA ALA A 133 5.73 0.80 -1.84
C ALA A 133 7.27 0.88 -1.79
N MET A 134 7.83 1.57 -0.79
CA MET A 134 9.28 1.66 -0.59
C MET A 134 9.89 0.31 -0.19
N LEU A 135 9.19 -0.51 0.60
CA LEU A 135 9.63 -1.88 0.91
C LEU A 135 9.77 -2.75 -0.34
N ALA A 136 8.94 -2.51 -1.37
CA ALA A 136 9.01 -3.20 -2.65
C ALA A 136 10.00 -2.55 -3.66
N GLY A 137 10.72 -1.50 -3.23
CA GLY A 137 11.69 -0.82 -4.09
C GLY A 137 11.07 0.01 -5.21
N VAL A 138 9.97 0.72 -4.94
CA VAL A 138 9.39 1.67 -5.91
C VAL A 138 10.41 2.74 -6.32
N ASP A 139 10.44 3.11 -7.60
CA ASP A 139 11.39 4.08 -8.14
C ASP A 139 10.86 5.51 -8.05
N TYR A 140 9.54 5.70 -8.22
CA TYR A 140 8.89 7.01 -8.18
C TYR A 140 7.62 7.01 -7.33
N VAL A 141 7.47 8.02 -6.47
CA VAL A 141 6.20 8.30 -5.78
C VAL A 141 5.60 9.58 -6.36
N LEU A 142 4.45 9.43 -7.03
CA LEU A 142 3.69 10.52 -7.60
C LEU A 142 2.56 10.92 -6.64
N MET A 143 2.26 12.21 -6.59
CA MET A 143 1.23 12.77 -5.73
C MET A 143 0.30 13.66 -6.56
N GLY A 144 -0.97 13.27 -6.66
CA GLY A 144 -2.02 14.03 -7.33
C GLY A 144 -2.92 14.81 -6.38
N ALA A 145 -3.72 15.71 -6.95
CA ALA A 145 -4.82 16.43 -6.27
C ALA A 145 -4.43 17.24 -5.01
N GLY A 146 -3.26 17.88 -5.02
CA GLY A 146 -2.84 18.80 -3.96
C GLY A 146 -1.36 19.16 -4.06
N ILE A 147 -0.84 19.86 -3.04
CA ILE A 147 0.57 20.24 -2.92
C ILE A 147 1.24 19.39 -1.83
N PRO A 148 2.01 18.36 -2.18
CA PRO A 148 2.50 17.33 -1.26
C PRO A 148 3.76 17.76 -0.48
N ARG A 149 3.76 18.95 0.13
CA ARG A 149 4.96 19.57 0.74
C ARG A 149 5.68 18.70 1.79
N LEU A 150 4.96 17.78 2.44
CA LEU A 150 5.50 16.95 3.51
C LEU A 150 5.95 15.56 3.02
N ILE A 151 5.57 15.17 1.81
CA ILE A 151 5.88 13.83 1.27
C ILE A 151 7.39 13.64 1.03
N PRO A 152 8.15 14.60 0.47
CA PRO A 152 9.60 14.42 0.32
C PRO A 152 10.31 14.10 1.64
N GLY A 153 10.01 14.83 2.71
CA GLY A 153 10.59 14.55 4.03
C GLY A 153 10.15 13.22 4.64
N ILE A 154 8.99 12.68 4.27
CA ILE A 154 8.57 11.32 4.65
C ILE A 154 9.44 10.28 3.91
N LEU A 155 9.67 10.47 2.61
CA LEU A 155 10.52 9.60 1.81
C LEU A 155 11.96 9.60 2.33
N ASP A 156 12.52 10.77 2.62
CA ASP A 156 13.89 10.91 3.15
C ASP A 156 14.07 10.10 4.45
N ARG A 157 13.12 10.19 5.37
CA ARG A 157 13.15 9.46 6.64
C ARG A 157 13.04 7.96 6.44
N TYR A 158 12.12 7.51 5.58
CA TYR A 158 12.01 6.08 5.27
C TYR A 158 13.26 5.53 4.56
N ALA A 159 13.91 6.32 3.70
CA ALA A 159 15.13 5.91 3.02
C ALA A 159 16.28 5.58 4.00
N VAL A 160 16.33 6.24 5.15
CA VAL A 160 17.29 5.96 6.24
C VAL A 160 16.74 5.06 7.35
N GLY A 161 15.54 4.48 7.16
CA GLY A 161 14.92 3.56 8.11
C GLY A 161 14.26 4.22 9.32
N GLU A 162 14.06 5.54 9.31
CA GLU A 162 13.37 6.27 10.37
C GLU A 162 11.84 6.22 10.26
N ALA A 163 11.16 6.35 11.40
CA ALA A 163 9.70 6.48 11.43
C ALA A 163 9.25 7.84 10.87
N ALA A 164 8.14 7.89 10.13
CA ALA A 164 7.60 9.14 9.57
C ALA A 164 6.17 9.40 10.06
N GLU A 165 5.77 10.67 10.03
CA GLU A 165 4.44 11.13 10.47
C GLU A 165 3.91 12.20 9.52
N LEU A 166 2.61 12.17 9.26
CA LEU A 166 1.89 13.21 8.52
C LEU A 166 0.82 13.83 9.42
N PRO A 167 0.86 15.15 9.70
CA PRO A 167 -0.20 15.83 10.41
C PRO A 167 -1.49 15.78 9.60
N SER A 168 -2.57 15.25 10.17
CA SER A 168 -3.88 15.21 9.50
C SER A 168 -4.45 16.62 9.41
N ARG A 169 -4.82 17.08 8.20
CA ARG A 169 -5.55 18.34 8.01
C ARG A 169 -7.06 18.11 8.15
N CYS A 170 -7.52 17.82 9.36
CA CYS A 170 -8.95 17.89 9.68
C CYS A 170 -9.29 19.30 10.16
N SER A 171 -10.20 20.00 9.47
CA SER A 171 -10.84 21.19 10.02
C SER A 171 -11.88 20.72 11.04
N THR A 172 -11.49 20.54 12.30
CA THR A 172 -12.46 20.42 13.38
C THR A 172 -13.10 21.78 13.61
N THR A 173 -14.43 21.88 13.48
CA THR A 173 -15.23 23.05 13.87
C THR A 173 -15.38 23.20 15.39
N ALA A 174 -14.38 22.79 16.17
CA ALA A 174 -14.34 22.93 17.62
C ALA A 174 -13.14 23.82 18.02
N PRO A 175 -13.31 24.77 18.97
CA PRO A 175 -12.26 25.67 19.39
C PRO A 175 -11.25 24.91 20.26
N GLY A 176 -10.24 24.33 19.61
CA GLY A 176 -9.14 23.66 20.27
C GLY A 176 -8.20 23.07 19.22
N ARG A 177 -7.02 23.67 19.03
CA ARG A 177 -6.00 23.21 18.09
C ARG A 177 -5.39 21.89 18.60
N GLY A 178 -6.04 20.76 18.34
CA GLY A 178 -5.48 19.43 18.48
C GLY A 178 -4.89 18.95 17.15
N ARG A 179 -3.57 18.70 17.10
CA ARG A 179 -2.92 18.03 15.97
C ARG A 179 -3.04 16.51 16.17
N ALA A 180 -3.64 15.81 15.21
CA ALA A 180 -3.53 14.36 15.14
C ALA A 180 -2.53 13.97 14.03
N SER A 181 -1.73 12.92 14.26
CA SER A 181 -0.75 12.41 13.29
C SER A 181 -0.90 10.89 13.13
N THR A 182 -0.67 10.41 11.91
CA THR A 182 -0.58 8.98 11.60
C THR A 182 0.90 8.59 11.61
N ARG A 183 1.28 7.51 12.32
CA ARG A 183 2.67 7.07 12.47
C ARG A 183 2.87 5.64 11.97
N ALA A 184 3.90 5.42 11.16
CA ALA A 184 4.40 4.08 10.84
C ALA A 184 5.86 3.96 11.32
N ARG A 185 6.21 2.83 11.96
CA ARG A 185 7.56 2.54 12.46
C ARG A 185 8.17 1.41 11.65
N SER A 186 9.45 1.52 11.31
CA SER A 186 10.25 0.38 10.87
C SER A 186 10.50 -0.53 12.09
N ALA A 187 10.24 -1.83 11.95
CA ALA A 187 10.74 -2.80 12.93
C ALA A 187 12.23 -3.00 12.63
N GLY A 188 13.08 -2.59 13.57
CA GLY A 188 14.52 -2.68 13.42
C GLY A 188 14.98 -4.12 13.16
N ARG A 189 15.68 -4.35 12.04
CA ARG A 189 16.44 -5.57 11.82
C ARG A 189 17.66 -5.56 12.74
N THR A 190 17.70 -6.47 13.73
CA THR A 190 18.98 -6.96 14.26
C THR A 190 19.64 -7.79 13.17
N ARG A 191 20.76 -7.32 12.61
CA ARG A 191 21.63 -8.14 11.77
C ARG A 191 22.17 -9.31 12.61
N PRO A 192 22.11 -10.56 12.13
CA PRO A 192 22.98 -11.58 12.68
C PRO A 192 24.42 -11.27 12.25
N SER A 193 25.32 -11.42 13.22
CA SER A 193 26.78 -11.28 13.16
C SER A 193 27.43 -12.10 12.06
#